data_AF-A0A7K5IBL9-F1
#
_entry.id   AF-A0A7K5IBL9-F1
#
_cell.length_a   1.000
_cell.length_b   1.000
_cell.length_c   1.000
_cell.angle_alpha   90.00
_cell.angle_beta   90.00
_cell.angle_gamma   90.00
#
_symmetry.space_group_name_H-M   'P 1'
#
loop_
_entity.id
_entity.type
_entity.pdbx_description
1 polymer ?
#
loop_
_entity_poly.entity_id
_entity_poly.type
_entity_poly.pdbx_seq_one_letter_code
_entity_poly.pdbx_strand_id
1 'polypeptide(L)'
;YFQTHFLTPRVRLCDCPGLVFPSHAPPALQVLAGVYPISQLQEPYSAVGYLAARLPLPSLLQLRPPSNEAGWTAWDICEAWAEKRGYKTAKAARNDVYRAANSLLRLAAEGRLRLCLRPPGYADQQGETPPLVP
;
A
#
# COMPACT_ATOMS: atom_id res chain seq x y z
N TYR A 1 -28.90 2.12 2.14
CA TYR A 1 -29.22 3.56 2.16
C TYR A 1 -28.94 4.08 0.77
N PHE A 2 -29.95 4.60 0.07
CA PHE A 2 -29.79 5.25 -1.23
C PHE A 2 -29.99 6.74 -1.01
N GLN A 3 -29.11 7.57 -1.55
CA GLN A 3 -29.15 9.00 -1.31
C GLN A 3 -29.38 9.74 -2.63
N THR A 4 -30.38 10.61 -2.66
CA THR A 4 -30.66 11.45 -3.84
C THR A 4 -30.55 12.92 -3.44
N HIS A 5 -29.66 13.65 -4.11
CA HIS A 5 -29.45 15.08 -3.94
C HIS A 5 -30.03 15.84 -5.13
N PHE A 6 -30.93 16.79 -4.88
CA PHE A 6 -31.52 17.65 -5.91
C PHE A 6 -30.64 18.89 -6.08
N LEU A 7 -29.77 18.90 -7.09
CA LEU A 7 -28.81 20.00 -7.31
C LEU A 7 -29.48 21.21 -7.98
N THR A 8 -30.37 20.96 -8.94
CA THR A 8 -31.19 21.97 -9.63
C THR A 8 -32.57 21.39 -9.96
N PRO A 9 -33.55 22.19 -10.43
CA PRO A 9 -34.85 21.65 -10.88
C PRO A 9 -34.77 20.59 -11.99
N ARG A 10 -33.62 20.49 -12.69
CA ARG A 10 -33.41 19.57 -13.81
C ARG A 10 -32.33 18.51 -13.56
N VAL A 11 -31.54 18.62 -12.48
CA VAL A 11 -30.41 17.73 -12.21
C VAL A 11 -30.50 17.14 -10.81
N ARG A 12 -30.40 15.81 -10.74
CA ARG A 12 -30.38 15.05 -9.50
C ARG A 12 -29.15 14.15 -9.49
N LEU A 13 -28.43 14.13 -8.38
CA LEU A 13 -27.34 13.21 -8.11
C LEU A 13 -27.88 12.06 -7.27
N CYS A 14 -27.78 10.84 -7.78
CA CYS A 14 -28.17 9.63 -7.06
C CYS A 14 -26.89 8.88 -6.67
N ASP A 15 -26.68 8.69 -5.38
CA ASP A 15 -25.57 7.92 -4.83
C ASP A 15 -26.06 6.58 -4.25
N CYS A 16 -25.24 5.56 -4.38
CA CYS A 16 -25.51 4.20 -3.94
C CYS A 16 -24.40 3.71 -3.00
N PRO A 17 -24.68 2.77 -2.09
CA PRO A 17 -23.63 2.24 -1.23
C PRO A 17 -22.55 1.56 -2.08
N GLY A 18 -21.30 1.67 -1.64
CA GLY A 18 -20.17 1.03 -2.30
C GLY A 18 -20.37 -0.47 -2.46
N LEU A 19 -20.03 -0.98 -3.65
CA LEU A 19 -20.07 -2.40 -4.00
C LEU A 19 -18.70 -2.80 -4.56
N VAL A 20 -18.22 -3.97 -4.16
CA VAL A 20 -17.02 -4.57 -4.73
C VAL A 20 -17.42 -5.84 -5.48
N PHE A 21 -17.06 -5.92 -6.76
CA PHE A 21 -17.23 -7.15 -7.56
C PHE A 21 -16.09 -8.14 -7.30
N PRO A 22 -16.33 -9.45 -7.49
CA PRO A 22 -15.26 -10.45 -7.47
C PRO A 22 -14.13 -10.07 -8.44
N SER A 23 -12.90 -10.10 -7.97
CA SER A 23 -11.71 -9.69 -8.73
C SER A 23 -10.72 -10.84 -8.85
N HIS A 24 -10.13 -10.99 -10.03
CA HIS A 24 -9.01 -11.90 -10.29
C HIS A 24 -7.65 -11.29 -9.93
N ALA A 25 -7.63 -10.03 -9.46
CA ALA A 25 -6.39 -9.38 -9.06
C ALA A 25 -5.73 -10.13 -7.87
N PRO A 26 -4.39 -10.11 -7.77
CA PRO A 26 -3.69 -10.72 -6.64
C PRO A 26 -4.19 -10.14 -5.30
N PRO A 27 -4.32 -10.94 -4.22
CA PRO A 27 -4.82 -10.47 -2.92
C PRO A 27 -4.05 -9.26 -2.38
N ALA A 28 -2.72 -9.25 -2.55
CA ALA A 28 -1.88 -8.12 -2.15
C ALA A 28 -2.28 -6.80 -2.85
N LEU A 29 -2.61 -6.86 -4.14
CA LEU A 29 -3.05 -5.68 -4.89
C LEU A 29 -4.45 -5.23 -4.44
N GLN A 30 -5.34 -6.18 -4.14
CA GLN A 30 -6.68 -5.86 -3.60
C GLN A 30 -6.58 -5.17 -2.23
N VAL A 31 -5.64 -5.58 -1.37
CA VAL A 31 -5.35 -4.88 -0.11
C VAL A 31 -4.92 -3.43 -0.37
N LEU A 32 -3.96 -3.23 -1.29
CA LEU A 32 -3.43 -1.90 -1.61
C LEU A 32 -4.46 -1.01 -2.30
N ALA A 33 -5.41 -1.60 -3.02
CA ALA A 33 -6.55 -0.91 -3.63
C ALA A 33 -7.68 -0.57 -2.64
N GLY A 34 -7.55 -0.93 -1.36
CA GLY A 34 -8.56 -0.66 -0.34
C GLY A 34 -9.78 -1.57 -0.38
N VAL A 35 -9.71 -2.69 -1.12
CA VAL A 35 -10.79 -3.69 -1.17
C VAL A 35 -10.89 -4.46 0.14
N TYR A 36 -9.74 -4.88 0.68
CA TYR A 36 -9.66 -5.55 1.97
C TYR A 36 -9.31 -4.55 3.08
N PRO A 37 -10.05 -4.55 4.21
CA PRO A 37 -9.75 -3.65 5.31
C PRO A 37 -8.43 -4.05 5.99
N ILE A 38 -7.46 -3.13 5.96
CA ILE A 38 -6.10 -3.35 6.50
C ILE A 38 -6.14 -3.85 7.96
N SER A 39 -7.07 -3.34 8.79
CA SER A 39 -7.18 -3.72 10.20
C SER A 39 -7.62 -5.17 10.46
N GLN A 40 -8.14 -5.87 9.45
CA GLN A 40 -8.63 -7.25 9.59
C GLN A 40 -7.68 -8.28 8.96
N LEU A 41 -6.58 -7.83 8.35
CA LEU A 41 -5.61 -8.72 7.71
C LEU A 41 -4.89 -9.57 8.76
N GLN A 42 -4.96 -10.89 8.62
CA GLN A 42 -4.17 -11.78 9.48
C GLN A 42 -2.67 -11.70 9.16
N GLU A 43 -2.34 -11.48 7.89
CA GLU A 43 -0.98 -11.48 7.38
C GLU A 43 -0.79 -10.28 6.43
N PRO A 44 -0.25 -9.15 6.93
CA PRO A 44 -0.06 -7.94 6.11
C PRO A 44 1.28 -7.92 5.35
N TYR A 45 2.21 -8.83 5.63
CA TYR A 45 3.58 -8.79 5.13
C TYR A 45 3.66 -9.10 3.63
N SER A 46 2.81 -9.98 3.10
CA SER A 46 2.72 -10.23 1.66
C SER A 46 2.37 -8.97 0.86
N ALA A 47 1.46 -8.14 1.38
CA ALA A 47 1.10 -6.87 0.74
C ALA A 47 2.25 -5.85 0.82
N VAL A 48 2.98 -5.81 1.93
CA VAL A 48 4.20 -4.99 2.05
C VAL A 48 5.30 -5.49 1.11
N GLY A 49 5.47 -6.81 0.97
CA GLY A 49 6.40 -7.41 0.01
C GLY A 49 6.05 -7.05 -1.43
N TYR A 50 4.76 -7.04 -1.78
CA TYR A 50 4.30 -6.61 -3.10
C TYR A 50 4.66 -5.14 -3.39
N LEU A 51 4.55 -4.25 -2.38
CA LEU A 51 5.03 -2.86 -2.48
C LEU A 51 6.55 -2.80 -2.61
N ALA A 52 7.29 -3.52 -1.76
CA ALA A 52 8.75 -3.53 -1.73
C ALA A 52 9.37 -4.01 -3.05
N ALA A 53 8.72 -4.94 -3.74
CA ALA A 53 9.15 -5.41 -5.06
C ALA A 53 9.01 -4.35 -6.17
N ARG A 54 8.28 -3.26 -5.94
CA ARG A 54 7.97 -2.23 -6.94
C ARG A 54 8.43 -0.83 -6.57
N LEU A 55 8.72 -0.60 -5.29
CA LEU A 55 9.15 0.68 -4.75
C LEU A 55 10.45 0.49 -3.96
N PRO A 56 11.42 1.42 -4.05
CA PRO A 56 12.63 1.40 -3.24
C PRO A 56 12.32 1.81 -1.79
N LEU A 57 11.51 1.02 -1.09
CA LEU A 57 11.00 1.33 0.26
C LEU A 57 12.11 1.64 1.27
N PRO A 58 13.24 0.90 1.33
CA PRO A 58 14.30 1.23 2.28
C PRO A 58 14.84 2.66 2.13
N SER A 59 15.05 3.12 0.91
CA SER A 59 15.52 4.47 0.62
C SER A 59 14.43 5.52 0.88
N LEU A 60 13.20 5.27 0.40
CA LEU A 60 12.06 6.18 0.60
C LEU A 60 11.72 6.40 2.08
N LEU A 61 11.81 5.33 2.87
CA LEU A 61 11.53 5.35 4.30
C LEU A 61 12.77 5.67 5.13
N GLN A 62 13.94 5.80 4.52
CA GLN A 62 15.25 5.99 5.17
C GLN A 62 15.45 4.99 6.31
N LEU A 63 15.39 3.69 5.97
CA LEU A 63 15.58 2.58 6.91
C LEU A 63 17.07 2.26 7.07
N ARG A 64 17.45 1.80 8.26
CA ARG A 64 18.78 1.26 8.50
C ARG A 64 18.88 -0.14 7.89
N PRO A 65 19.94 -0.46 7.13
CA PRO A 65 20.12 -1.79 6.57
C PRO A 65 20.01 -2.90 7.62
N PRO A 66 19.40 -4.05 7.29
CA PRO A 66 19.41 -5.20 8.17
C PRO A 66 20.85 -5.66 8.40
N SER A 67 21.11 -6.27 9.55
CA SER A 67 22.44 -6.82 9.87
C SER A 67 22.76 -8.10 9.11
N ASN A 68 21.81 -8.66 8.36
CA ASN A 68 22.03 -9.85 7.55
C ASN A 68 22.66 -9.48 6.19
N GLU A 69 23.43 -10.39 5.62
CA GLU A 69 23.97 -10.25 4.26
C GLU A 69 22.97 -10.68 3.17
N ALA A 70 21.82 -11.22 3.57
CA ALA A 70 20.81 -11.79 2.68
C ALA A 70 19.95 -10.74 1.94
N GLY A 71 20.08 -9.47 2.30
CA GLY A 71 19.36 -8.36 1.68
C GLY A 71 17.99 -8.10 2.30
N TRP A 72 17.23 -7.20 1.67
CA TRP A 72 15.94 -6.74 2.21
C TRP A 72 14.81 -7.74 1.96
N THR A 73 14.23 -8.28 3.02
CA THR A 73 12.93 -8.97 2.96
C THR A 73 11.78 -8.06 3.41
N ALA A 74 10.54 -8.47 3.13
CA ALA A 74 9.35 -7.79 3.64
C ALA A 74 9.34 -7.72 5.17
N TRP A 75 9.86 -8.76 5.84
CA TRP A 75 10.02 -8.80 7.28
C TRP A 75 11.03 -7.77 7.76
N ASP A 76 12.22 -7.73 7.16
CA ASP A 76 13.29 -6.78 7.52
C ASP A 76 12.83 -5.32 7.36
N ILE A 77 12.08 -5.03 6.30
CA ILE A 77 11.49 -3.70 6.08
C ILE A 77 10.53 -3.34 7.21
N CYS A 78 9.63 -4.27 7.58
CA CYS A 78 8.68 -4.04 8.66
C CYS A 78 9.37 -3.93 10.02
N GLU A 79 10.40 -4.73 10.28
CA GLU A 79 11.18 -4.67 11.51
C GLU A 79 11.96 -3.35 11.63
N ALA A 80 12.67 -2.95 10.57
CA ALA A 80 13.38 -1.67 10.54
C ALA A 80 12.42 -0.48 10.67
N TRP A 81 11.22 -0.58 10.08
CA TRP A 81 10.17 0.42 10.27
C TRP A 81 9.65 0.46 11.71
N ALA A 82 9.44 -0.70 12.33
CA ALA A 82 9.05 -0.80 13.74
C ALA A 82 10.11 -0.17 14.65
N GLU A 83 11.39 -0.46 14.42
CA GLU A 83 12.50 0.14 15.16
C GLU A 83 12.50 1.68 15.01
N LYS A 84 12.43 2.18 13.76
CA LYS A 84 12.42 3.61 13.46
C LYS A 84 11.24 4.35 14.10
N ARG A 85 10.07 3.71 14.18
CA ARG A 85 8.86 4.29 14.80
C ARG A 85 8.73 4.02 16.29
N GLY A 86 9.65 3.25 16.89
CA GLY A 86 9.56 2.84 18.29
C GLY A 86 8.39 1.91 18.59
N TYR A 87 7.92 1.14 17.61
CA TYR A 87 6.86 0.16 17.82
C TYR A 87 7.42 -1.07 18.53
N LYS A 88 6.98 -1.27 19.77
CA LYS A 88 7.43 -2.37 20.64
C LYS A 88 6.23 -3.17 21.15
N THR A 89 6.43 -4.48 21.27
CA THR A 89 5.46 -5.40 21.86
C THR A 89 5.46 -5.26 23.39
N ALA A 90 4.27 -5.34 24.01
CA ALA A 90 4.11 -5.07 25.44
C ALA A 90 4.84 -6.07 26.35
N LYS A 91 4.94 -7.36 25.95
CA LYS A 91 5.48 -8.42 26.81
C LYS A 91 7.00 -8.56 26.78
N ALA A 92 7.61 -8.39 25.60
CA ALA A 92 9.01 -8.74 25.38
C ALA A 92 9.86 -7.57 24.88
N ALA A 93 9.28 -6.37 24.75
CA ALA A 93 9.94 -5.18 24.20
C ALA A 93 10.61 -5.43 22.83
N ARG A 94 10.15 -6.44 22.08
CA ARG A 94 10.59 -6.72 20.70
C ARG A 94 9.92 -5.76 19.74
N ASN A 95 10.54 -5.53 18.58
CA ASN A 95 9.95 -4.74 17.51
C ASN A 95 8.59 -5.32 17.11
N ASP A 96 7.54 -4.48 17.09
CA ASP A 96 6.19 -4.88 16.69
C ASP A 96 6.03 -4.78 15.17
N VAL A 97 6.41 -5.88 14.51
CA VAL A 97 6.46 -6.01 13.05
C VAL A 97 5.06 -5.95 12.43
N TYR A 98 4.04 -6.50 13.11
CA TYR A 98 2.66 -6.49 12.63
C TYR A 98 2.08 -5.07 12.61
N ARG A 99 2.31 -4.30 13.69
CA ARG A 99 1.92 -2.89 13.77
C ARG A 99 2.64 -2.05 12.72
N ALA A 100 3.93 -2.33 12.50
CA ALA A 100 4.71 -1.68 11.45
C ALA A 100 4.17 -1.97 10.04
N ALA A 101 3.87 -3.23 9.72
CA ALA A 101 3.28 -3.61 8.45
C ALA A 101 1.94 -2.91 8.20
N ASN A 102 1.05 -2.89 9.20
CA ASN A 102 -0.20 -2.15 9.15
C ASN A 102 0.01 -0.65 8.91
N SER A 103 1.01 -0.04 9.57
CA SER A 103 1.38 1.35 9.36
C SER A 103 1.84 1.61 7.93
N LEU A 104 2.69 0.75 7.36
CA LEU A 104 3.17 0.89 5.98
C LEU A 104 2.03 0.79 4.95
N LEU A 105 1.12 -0.16 5.12
CA LEU A 105 -0.04 -0.31 4.24
C LEU A 105 -0.98 0.92 4.31
N ARG A 106 -1.13 1.53 5.48
CA ARG A 106 -1.89 2.79 5.63
C ARG A 106 -1.20 3.95 4.93
N LEU A 107 0.13 4.06 5.01
CA LEU A 107 0.87 5.06 4.23
C LEU A 107 0.63 4.90 2.72
N ALA A 108 0.52 3.66 2.23
CA ALA A 108 0.19 3.40 0.84
C ALA A 108 -1.25 3.80 0.50
N ALA A 109 -2.22 3.42 1.34
CA ALA A 109 -3.63 3.78 1.16
C ALA A 109 -3.88 5.30 1.21
N GLU A 110 -3.11 6.02 2.03
CA GLU A 110 -3.13 7.49 2.13
C GLU A 110 -2.41 8.19 0.95
N GLY A 111 -1.77 7.43 0.04
CA GLY A 111 -1.02 7.98 -1.09
C GLY A 111 0.32 8.64 -0.70
N ARG A 112 0.84 8.36 0.51
CA ARG A 112 2.17 8.77 0.96
C ARG A 112 3.26 7.87 0.40
N LEU A 113 2.93 6.58 0.20
CA LEU A 113 3.70 5.65 -0.62
C LEU A 113 2.90 5.38 -1.90
N ARG A 114 3.33 5.96 -3.02
CA ARG A 114 2.58 5.90 -4.28
C ARG A 114 3.05 4.73 -5.13
N LEU A 115 2.19 3.73 -5.28
CA LEU A 115 2.36 2.68 -6.27
C LEU A 115 1.65 3.06 -7.57
N CYS A 116 2.38 3.08 -8.68
CA CYS A 116 1.82 3.29 -10.01
C CYS A 116 1.96 2.01 -10.82
N LEU A 117 0.87 1.58 -11.46
CA LEU A 117 0.87 0.47 -12.40
C LEU A 117 0.86 1.03 -13.83
N ARG A 118 1.72 0.48 -14.69
CA ARG A 118 1.71 0.80 -16.12
C ARG A 118 0.62 -0.01 -16.82
N PRO A 119 -0.01 0.52 -17.89
CA PRO A 119 -0.95 -0.27 -18.67
C PRO A 119 -0.22 -1.46 -19.34
N PRO A 120 -0.96 -2.54 -19.67
CA PRO A 120 -0.40 -3.65 -20.44
C PRO A 120 0.17 -3.16 -21.78
N GLY A 121 1.32 -3.69 -22.20
CA GLY A 121 1.99 -3.30 -23.44
C GLY A 121 2.69 -1.94 -23.42
N TYR A 122 2.71 -1.23 -22.27
CA TYR A 122 3.34 0.09 -22.18
C TYR A 122 4.85 0.05 -22.42
N ALA A 123 5.54 -1.00 -21.96
CA ALA A 123 6.98 -1.14 -22.17
C ALA A 123 7.33 -1.42 -23.64
N ASP A 124 6.44 -2.09 -24.37
CA ASP A 124 6.63 -2.48 -25.77
C ASP A 124 6.43 -1.28 -26.72
N GLN A 125 5.76 -0.22 -26.26
CA GLN A 125 5.52 1.01 -27.02
C GLN A 125 6.55 2.13 -26.79
N GLN A 126 7.63 1.87 -26.05
CA GLN A 126 8.61 2.93 -25.72
C GLN A 126 9.55 3.28 -26.89
N GLY A 127 9.07 4.18 -27.76
CA GLY A 127 9.87 5.30 -28.24
C GLY A 127 9.56 6.52 -27.37
N GLU A 128 10.60 7.11 -26.77
CA GLU A 128 10.61 8.38 -26.01
C GLU A 128 9.80 8.45 -24.70
N THR A 129 10.53 8.44 -23.59
CA THR A 129 10.00 8.89 -22.29
C THR A 129 9.97 10.43 -22.31
N PRO A 130 8.81 11.11 -22.15
CA PRO A 130 8.82 12.55 -21.96
C PRO A 130 9.55 12.88 -20.66
N PRO A 131 10.40 13.93 -20.64
CA PRO A 131 11.17 14.27 -19.45
C PRO A 131 10.22 14.59 -18.30
N LEU A 132 10.57 14.11 -17.10
CA LEU A 132 9.90 14.51 -15.86
C LEU A 132 10.08 16.03 -15.73
N VAL A 133 8.98 16.77 -15.88
CA VAL A 133 8.96 18.22 -15.67
C VAL A 133 9.38 18.50 -14.22
N PRO A 134 10.31 19.45 -13.99
CA PRO A 134 10.86 19.76 -12.67
C PRO A 134 9.81 20.22 -11.64
#